data_AF-A0A0D0NP66-F1
#
_entry.id   AF-A0A0D0NP66-F1
#
_cell.length_a   1.000
_cell.length_b   1.000
_cell.length_c   1.000
_cell.angle_alpha   90.00
_cell.angle_beta   90.00
_cell.angle_gamma   90.00
#
_symmetry.space_group_name_H-M   'P 1'
#
loop_
_entity.id
_entity.type
_entity.pdbx_description
1 polymer ?
#
loop_
_entity_poly.entity_id
_entity_poly.type
_entity_poly.pdbx_seq_one_letter_code
_entity_poly.pdbx_strand_id
1 'polypeptide(L)'
;MHRFLLAASVLAILSGCGDGQPFFDDEEPAEPTEPTDPTDPETPNDILDTGTVLPPGATEPEPDGGLTRSEAGGDTGGGYVDSVAYQPGSDTFVVDGLGFDGANVYQRGTEVGSLGGYAVFEADVQAEDTLTGEPIGQIVPYRALYGVSDNQVDGEARTAFAIVRTGGYVNYGFGGFVYERNGAVVLPDSGQAVFSGDYAGMRVFDARGGLEFTRADMQVAIDFDDFNTNDAVQGRIFNRVAFDEVGGTVPLGGEDQLVLPDVLFNIEAGGGGGLTEAGEISGTLSSNVLSETGALETYEEGTYYGILAGDTTAGDGGELVGIVVLESDDPRYDGVTAQETGGFILYRGATN
;
A
#
# COMPACT_ATOMS: atom_id res chain seq x y z
N MET A 1 -23.93 18.49 -68.48
CA MET A 1 -24.45 19.32 -67.36
C MET A 1 -25.05 18.37 -66.33
N HIS A 2 -24.69 18.61 -65.05
CA HIS A 2 -25.20 18.02 -63.79
C HIS A 2 -24.71 16.60 -63.50
N ARG A 3 -23.67 16.36 -62.68
CA ARG A 3 -23.47 16.58 -61.23
C ARG A 3 -24.61 16.03 -60.37
N PHE A 4 -24.37 14.87 -59.75
CA PHE A 4 -24.85 14.52 -58.41
C PHE A 4 -23.70 13.88 -57.62
N LEU A 5 -23.33 14.58 -56.54
CA LEU A 5 -22.48 14.16 -55.42
C LEU A 5 -23.39 13.53 -54.35
N LEU A 6 -22.92 12.51 -53.64
CA LEU A 6 -23.17 12.17 -52.21
C LEU A 6 -22.56 10.77 -51.97
N ALA A 7 -21.33 10.67 -51.45
CA ALA A 7 -20.93 10.69 -50.04
C ALA A 7 -21.30 9.40 -49.28
N ALA A 8 -20.29 8.59 -48.99
CA ALA A 8 -20.29 7.63 -47.89
C ALA A 8 -18.89 7.62 -47.28
N SER A 9 -18.74 8.39 -46.21
CA SER A 9 -17.52 8.54 -45.42
C SER A 9 -17.29 7.26 -44.61
N VAL A 10 -16.12 6.65 -44.74
CA VAL A 10 -15.63 5.62 -43.82
C VAL A 10 -15.09 6.35 -42.60
N LEU A 11 -15.81 6.27 -41.48
CA LEU A 11 -15.32 6.67 -40.17
C LEU A 11 -14.50 5.48 -39.63
N ALA A 12 -13.17 5.62 -39.64
CA ALA A 12 -12.31 4.76 -38.85
C ALA A 12 -12.38 5.24 -37.39
N ILE A 13 -13.07 4.49 -36.55
CA ILE A 13 -12.99 4.64 -35.10
C ILE A 13 -11.67 3.96 -34.71
N LEU A 14 -10.62 4.75 -34.51
CA LEU A 14 -9.53 4.33 -33.63
C LEU A 14 -10.09 4.44 -32.21
N SER A 15 -10.43 3.31 -31.62
CA SER A 15 -10.46 3.18 -30.17
C SER A 15 -9.01 3.28 -29.69
N GLY A 16 -8.62 4.45 -29.20
CA GLY A 16 -7.49 4.52 -28.28
C GLY A 16 -7.96 3.93 -26.97
N CYS A 17 -7.59 2.69 -26.68
CA CYS A 17 -7.43 2.29 -25.29
C CYS A 17 -6.17 3.02 -24.82
N GLY A 18 -6.34 4.07 -24.01
CA GLY A 18 -5.26 4.47 -23.12
C GLY A 18 -5.18 3.37 -22.08
N ASP A 19 -4.05 2.69 -22.01
CA ASP A 19 -3.75 1.63 -21.05
C ASP A 19 -3.17 2.25 -19.76
N GLY A 20 -3.68 3.44 -19.39
CA GLY A 20 -3.24 4.14 -18.19
C GLY A 20 -3.51 3.20 -17.03
N GLN A 21 -2.46 2.73 -16.39
CA GLN A 21 -2.55 1.85 -15.24
C GLN A 21 -2.03 2.63 -14.04
N PRO A 22 -2.63 2.45 -12.85
CA PRO A 22 -2.35 3.32 -11.71
C PRO A 22 -0.85 3.45 -11.45
N PHE A 23 -0.11 2.34 -11.34
CA PHE A 23 1.24 2.42 -10.78
C PHE A 23 2.33 2.96 -11.69
N PHE A 24 2.20 2.85 -13.03
CA PHE A 24 3.26 3.22 -13.96
C PHE A 24 2.70 3.41 -15.38
N ASP A 25 2.79 4.62 -15.94
CA ASP A 25 2.61 4.85 -17.37
C ASP A 25 3.85 4.32 -18.13
N ASP A 26 3.65 3.71 -19.30
CA ASP A 26 4.73 3.33 -20.22
C ASP A 26 5.47 4.59 -20.72
N GLU A 27 6.49 5.07 -19.99
CA GLU A 27 7.43 6.04 -20.54
C GLU A 27 8.25 5.39 -21.67
N GLU A 28 8.37 6.07 -22.82
CA GLU A 28 9.33 5.68 -23.85
C GLU A 28 10.73 5.54 -23.23
N PRO A 29 11.50 4.49 -23.57
CA PRO A 29 12.81 4.27 -22.97
C PRO A 29 13.71 5.49 -23.23
N ALA A 30 14.13 6.14 -22.15
CA ALA A 30 15.12 7.21 -22.22
C ALA A 30 16.42 6.67 -22.87
N GLU A 31 16.99 7.48 -23.76
CA GLU A 31 18.31 7.24 -24.37
C GLU A 31 19.36 6.90 -23.30
N PRO A 32 20.27 5.94 -23.56
CA PRO A 32 21.22 5.48 -22.54
C PRO A 32 22.16 6.62 -22.17
N THR A 33 22.09 7.06 -20.91
CA THR A 33 23.08 7.96 -20.33
C THR A 33 24.31 7.15 -19.91
N GLU A 34 25.49 7.75 -20.11
CA GLU A 34 26.81 7.19 -19.80
C GLU A 34 26.91 6.74 -18.32
N PRO A 35 27.69 5.70 -18.00
CA PRO A 35 27.77 5.16 -16.65
C PRO A 35 28.44 6.18 -15.72
N THR A 36 27.72 6.62 -14.68
CA THR A 36 28.28 7.40 -13.58
C THR A 36 29.00 6.50 -12.58
N ASP A 37 30.12 7.01 -12.08
CA ASP A 37 31.08 6.41 -11.14
C ASP A 37 30.40 6.10 -9.78
N PRO A 38 30.58 4.90 -9.17
CA PRO A 38 29.86 4.52 -7.97
C PRO A 38 30.54 5.05 -6.70
N THR A 39 30.48 6.35 -6.48
CA THR A 39 30.71 6.93 -5.14
C THR A 39 29.87 8.19 -4.94
N ASP A 40 28.58 8.03 -4.67
CA ASP A 40 27.81 9.04 -3.92
C ASP A 40 26.54 8.41 -3.30
N PRO A 41 26.46 8.20 -1.97
CA PRO A 41 25.22 7.83 -1.31
C PRO A 41 24.55 9.10 -0.79
N GLU A 42 23.96 9.89 -1.68
CA GLU A 42 23.04 10.97 -1.30
C GLU A 42 21.64 10.54 -1.73
N THR A 43 21.02 9.66 -0.94
CA THR A 43 19.56 9.50 -0.95
C THR A 43 19.01 10.79 -0.31
N PRO A 44 18.24 11.63 -1.03
CA PRO A 44 17.55 12.73 -0.38
C PRO A 44 16.50 12.10 0.55
N ASN A 45 16.82 11.99 1.83
CA ASN A 45 15.83 11.65 2.84
C ASN A 45 14.89 12.85 2.92
N ASP A 46 13.72 12.73 2.30
CA ASP A 46 12.62 13.67 2.50
C ASP A 46 12.04 13.40 3.89
N ILE A 47 12.81 13.84 4.89
CA ILE A 47 12.45 13.77 6.29
C ILE A 47 11.37 14.81 6.48
N LEU A 48 10.14 14.37 6.70
CA LEU A 48 9.16 15.24 7.32
C LEU A 48 9.73 15.66 8.67
N ASP A 49 9.47 16.89 9.11
CA ASP A 49 9.92 17.42 10.42
C ASP A 49 9.44 16.52 11.60
N THR A 50 8.67 15.47 11.28
CA THR A 50 8.25 14.32 12.09
C THR A 50 9.34 13.40 12.60
N GLY A 51 10.56 13.51 12.04
CA GLY A 51 11.60 12.51 12.29
C GLY A 51 11.28 11.13 11.70
N THR A 52 10.13 10.95 11.05
CA THR A 52 9.86 9.83 10.15
C THR A 52 10.21 10.21 8.73
N VAL A 53 10.97 9.33 8.08
CA VAL A 53 11.39 9.50 6.69
C VAL A 53 10.24 9.03 5.80
N LEU A 54 9.82 9.85 4.84
CA LEU A 54 8.89 9.39 3.81
C LEU A 54 9.53 8.24 3.01
N PRO A 55 8.75 7.26 2.55
CA PRO A 55 9.28 6.25 1.65
C PRO A 55 9.82 6.89 0.36
N PRO A 56 10.78 6.25 -0.33
CA PRO A 56 11.25 6.71 -1.64
C PRO A 56 10.11 7.00 -2.62
N GLY A 57 10.31 8.03 -3.44
CA GLY A 57 9.32 8.52 -4.42
C GLY A 57 9.77 9.86 -5.00
N ALA A 58 8.82 10.74 -5.32
CA ALA A 58 9.13 12.08 -5.82
C ALA A 58 10.01 12.86 -4.81
N THR A 59 11.07 13.48 -5.30
CA THR A 59 12.01 14.26 -4.49
C THR A 59 11.51 15.67 -4.18
N GLU A 60 10.62 16.20 -5.01
CA GLU A 60 9.95 17.49 -4.86
C GLU A 60 8.46 17.26 -5.20
N PRO A 61 7.67 16.72 -4.25
CA PRO A 61 6.27 16.42 -4.50
C PRO A 61 5.46 17.71 -4.63
N GLU A 62 4.60 17.78 -5.65
CA GLU A 62 3.76 18.94 -5.93
C GLU A 62 2.26 18.61 -5.71
N PRO A 63 1.44 19.59 -5.29
CA PRO A 63 0.01 19.36 -5.05
C PRO A 63 -0.81 19.18 -6.34
N ASP A 64 -0.34 19.65 -7.49
CA ASP A 64 -1.12 19.67 -8.74
C ASP A 64 -0.94 18.41 -9.62
N GLY A 65 -0.09 17.48 -9.21
CA GLY A 65 0.26 16.27 -9.94
C GLY A 65 0.08 14.97 -9.17
N GLY A 66 0.19 13.85 -9.89
CA GLY A 66 0.24 12.52 -9.31
C GLY A 66 1.50 12.32 -8.46
N LEU A 67 1.44 11.35 -7.55
CA LEU A 67 2.50 11.07 -6.60
C LEU A 67 2.52 9.59 -6.26
N THR A 68 3.70 8.97 -6.36
CA THR A 68 3.91 7.55 -6.08
C THR A 68 5.04 7.39 -5.07
N ARG A 69 4.85 6.48 -4.12
CA ARG A 69 5.79 6.15 -3.05
C ARG A 69 5.93 4.64 -2.94
N SER A 70 7.15 4.16 -2.70
CA SER A 70 7.47 2.74 -2.59
C SER A 70 8.25 2.44 -1.32
N GLU A 71 8.16 1.22 -0.81
CA GLU A 71 8.93 0.77 0.35
C GLU A 71 10.44 0.94 0.12
N ALA A 72 11.14 1.49 1.10
CA ALA A 72 12.59 1.62 1.03
C ALA A 72 13.26 0.24 1.09
N GLY A 73 14.27 0.01 0.23
CA GLY A 73 15.11 -1.17 0.31
C GLY A 73 15.80 -1.28 1.66
N GLY A 74 15.68 -2.43 2.31
CA GLY A 74 16.27 -2.68 3.63
C GLY A 74 17.04 -4.00 3.71
N ASP A 75 17.91 -4.12 4.73
CA ASP A 75 18.72 -5.31 4.98
C ASP A 75 17.90 -6.56 5.41
N THR A 76 16.62 -6.37 5.72
CA THR A 76 15.69 -7.40 6.22
C THR A 76 14.73 -7.95 5.16
N GLY A 77 14.88 -7.58 3.88
CA GLY A 77 14.10 -8.14 2.77
C GLY A 77 12.90 -7.30 2.29
N GLY A 78 12.59 -6.18 2.94
CA GLY A 78 11.62 -5.20 2.43
C GLY A 78 12.17 -4.33 1.29
N GLY A 79 11.28 -3.79 0.46
CA GLY A 79 11.62 -2.80 -0.59
C GLY A 79 12.31 -3.34 -1.84
N TYR A 80 12.05 -4.59 -2.22
CA TYR A 80 12.60 -5.23 -3.43
C TYR A 80 11.62 -5.29 -4.61
N VAL A 81 10.39 -4.81 -4.43
CA VAL A 81 9.45 -4.70 -5.56
C VAL A 81 9.84 -3.50 -6.40
N ASP A 82 10.24 -3.76 -7.64
CA ASP A 82 10.67 -2.73 -8.59
C ASP A 82 9.47 -2.11 -9.32
N SER A 83 8.51 -2.95 -9.74
CA SER A 83 7.28 -2.49 -10.38
C SER A 83 6.12 -3.46 -10.15
N VAL A 84 4.91 -2.95 -10.29
CA VAL A 84 3.67 -3.73 -10.22
C VAL A 84 2.65 -3.23 -11.22
N ALA A 85 1.82 -4.13 -11.74
CA ALA A 85 0.80 -3.79 -12.73
C ALA A 85 -0.39 -4.74 -12.65
N TYR A 86 -1.61 -4.21 -12.53
CA TYR A 86 -2.82 -5.00 -12.70
C TYR A 86 -3.24 -5.06 -14.17
N GLN A 87 -3.56 -6.27 -14.65
CA GLN A 87 -3.93 -6.55 -16.03
C GLN A 87 -5.41 -6.93 -16.11
N PRO A 88 -6.32 -5.98 -16.36
CA PRO A 88 -7.77 -6.20 -16.26
C PRO A 88 -8.30 -7.20 -17.30
N GLY A 89 -7.64 -7.30 -18.46
CA GLY A 89 -8.04 -8.24 -19.52
C GLY A 89 -7.85 -9.71 -19.16
N SER A 90 -6.86 -10.02 -18.32
CA SER A 90 -6.52 -11.38 -17.88
C SER A 90 -6.82 -11.66 -16.41
N ASP A 91 -7.22 -10.64 -15.63
CA ASP A 91 -7.36 -10.71 -14.17
C ASP A 91 -6.08 -11.19 -13.47
N THR A 92 -4.94 -10.64 -13.90
CA THR A 92 -3.61 -11.00 -13.38
C THR A 92 -2.90 -9.78 -12.83
N PHE A 93 -1.93 -10.01 -11.95
CA PHE A 93 -1.11 -8.97 -11.36
C PHE A 93 0.36 -9.26 -11.63
N VAL A 94 1.04 -8.34 -12.30
CA VAL A 94 2.47 -8.47 -12.64
C VAL A 94 3.30 -7.85 -11.52
N VAL A 95 4.36 -8.52 -11.11
CA VAL A 95 5.29 -8.06 -10.07
C VAL A 95 6.71 -8.26 -10.58
N ASP A 96 7.56 -7.25 -10.45
CA ASP A 96 8.99 -7.34 -10.78
C ASP A 96 9.89 -7.04 -9.58
N GLY A 97 11.14 -7.48 -9.65
CA GLY A 97 12.18 -7.26 -8.63
C GLY A 97 12.30 -8.36 -7.57
N LEU A 98 11.36 -9.32 -7.55
CA LEU A 98 11.36 -10.43 -6.58
C LEU A 98 12.00 -11.70 -7.15
N GLY A 99 12.70 -12.43 -6.27
CA GLY A 99 13.34 -13.69 -6.60
C GLY A 99 12.50 -14.90 -6.19
N PHE A 100 12.46 -15.90 -7.08
CA PHE A 100 11.77 -17.17 -6.87
C PHE A 100 10.27 -17.03 -6.56
N ASP A 101 9.59 -16.12 -7.27
CA ASP A 101 8.16 -15.84 -7.17
C ASP A 101 7.38 -16.24 -8.45
N GLY A 102 7.92 -17.19 -9.22
CA GLY A 102 7.27 -17.71 -10.41
C GLY A 102 7.69 -16.99 -11.69
N ALA A 103 6.71 -16.73 -12.56
CA ALA A 103 6.91 -16.07 -13.85
C ALA A 103 6.56 -14.58 -13.79
N ASN A 104 6.61 -13.95 -12.61
CA ASN A 104 6.25 -12.56 -12.36
C ASN A 104 4.77 -12.22 -12.63
N VAL A 105 3.92 -13.22 -12.89
CA VAL A 105 2.49 -13.04 -13.19
C VAL A 105 1.66 -13.80 -12.17
N TYR A 106 1.02 -13.05 -11.29
CA TYR A 106 0.24 -13.57 -10.18
C TYR A 106 -1.22 -13.70 -10.62
N GLN A 107 -1.85 -14.81 -10.26
CA GLN A 107 -3.24 -15.11 -10.56
C GLN A 107 -4.13 -14.68 -9.40
N ARG A 108 -5.41 -14.39 -9.67
CA ARG A 108 -6.41 -14.20 -8.61
C ARG A 108 -6.34 -15.36 -7.62
N GLY A 109 -6.22 -15.05 -6.32
CA GLY A 109 -6.04 -16.07 -5.29
C GLY A 109 -7.18 -17.10 -5.27
N THR A 110 -6.82 -18.38 -5.15
CA THR A 110 -7.78 -19.49 -5.22
C THR A 110 -8.63 -19.60 -3.95
N GLU A 111 -7.99 -19.63 -2.78
CA GLU A 111 -8.69 -19.71 -1.48
C GLU A 111 -9.04 -18.31 -0.96
N VAL A 112 -8.15 -17.34 -1.20
CA VAL A 112 -8.32 -15.93 -0.83
C VAL A 112 -8.11 -15.07 -2.07
N GLY A 113 -9.19 -14.79 -2.81
CA GLY A 113 -9.15 -13.91 -3.98
C GLY A 113 -9.45 -12.44 -3.68
N SER A 114 -10.00 -12.16 -2.49
CA SER A 114 -10.27 -10.82 -2.00
C SER A 114 -10.22 -10.74 -0.47
N LEU A 115 -9.88 -9.55 0.05
CA LEU A 115 -9.73 -9.27 1.46
C LEU A 115 -10.08 -7.79 1.73
N GLY A 116 -11.12 -7.53 2.52
CA GLY A 116 -11.50 -6.15 2.90
C GLY A 116 -11.78 -5.24 1.70
N GLY A 117 -12.49 -5.74 0.68
CA GLY A 117 -12.76 -4.98 -0.54
C GLY A 117 -11.60 -4.96 -1.55
N TYR A 118 -10.41 -5.39 -1.15
CA TYR A 118 -9.22 -5.40 -1.99
C TYR A 118 -8.98 -6.76 -2.66
N ALA A 119 -8.28 -6.71 -3.78
CA ALA A 119 -7.91 -7.85 -4.59
C ALA A 119 -6.72 -8.59 -3.99
N VAL A 120 -6.77 -9.92 -3.94
CA VAL A 120 -5.63 -10.76 -3.56
C VAL A 120 -5.20 -11.63 -4.74
N PHE A 121 -3.91 -11.64 -5.02
CA PHE A 121 -3.28 -12.45 -6.06
C PHE A 121 -2.18 -13.34 -5.48
N GLU A 122 -1.92 -14.46 -6.15
CA GLU A 122 -0.91 -15.44 -5.78
C GLU A 122 0.06 -15.73 -6.92
N ALA A 123 1.34 -15.80 -6.57
CA ALA A 123 2.38 -16.29 -7.45
C ALA A 123 2.22 -17.78 -7.75
N ASP A 124 2.75 -18.20 -8.90
CA ASP A 124 2.88 -19.62 -9.22
C ASP A 124 3.85 -20.33 -8.27
N VAL A 125 3.52 -21.57 -7.91
CA VAL A 125 4.36 -22.41 -7.04
C VAL A 125 5.51 -23.09 -7.81
N GLN A 126 5.48 -23.03 -9.14
CA GLN A 126 6.47 -23.59 -10.05
C GLN A 126 6.68 -22.66 -11.25
N ALA A 127 7.92 -22.56 -11.73
CA ALA A 127 8.26 -21.93 -13.01
C ALA A 127 9.00 -22.94 -13.89
N GLU A 128 8.90 -22.81 -15.21
CA GLU A 128 9.63 -23.68 -16.14
C GLU A 128 11.06 -23.18 -16.35
N ASP A 129 12.06 -24.07 -16.24
CA ASP A 129 13.38 -23.81 -16.77
C ASP A 129 13.31 -23.78 -18.30
N THR A 130 13.31 -22.58 -18.88
CA THR A 130 13.20 -22.39 -20.34
C THR A 130 14.29 -23.08 -21.17
N LEU A 131 15.42 -23.50 -20.57
CA LEU A 131 16.49 -24.21 -21.28
C LEU A 131 16.27 -25.73 -21.30
N THR A 132 15.63 -26.29 -20.27
CA THR A 132 15.51 -27.75 -20.10
C THR A 132 14.08 -28.26 -20.12
N GLY A 133 13.09 -27.39 -19.89
CA GLY A 133 11.68 -27.72 -19.71
C GLY A 133 11.35 -28.32 -18.34
N GLU A 134 12.31 -28.39 -17.41
CA GLU A 134 12.10 -28.95 -16.09
C GLU A 134 11.44 -27.92 -15.16
N PRO A 135 10.50 -28.34 -14.28
CA PRO A 135 9.87 -27.43 -13.34
C PRO A 135 10.82 -27.07 -12.19
N ILE A 136 10.90 -25.77 -11.88
CA ILE A 136 11.63 -25.20 -10.74
C ILE A 136 10.60 -24.81 -9.67
N GLY A 137 10.72 -25.40 -8.48
CA GLY A 137 9.92 -25.01 -7.31
C GLY A 137 10.24 -23.59 -6.87
N GLN A 138 9.19 -22.80 -6.62
CA GLN A 138 9.30 -21.42 -6.15
C GLN A 138 9.26 -21.37 -4.62
N ILE A 139 9.62 -20.21 -4.06
CA ILE A 139 9.54 -19.99 -2.61
C ILE A 139 8.19 -19.36 -2.30
N VAL A 140 7.33 -20.12 -1.61
CA VAL A 140 5.90 -19.83 -1.50
C VAL A 140 5.45 -19.77 -0.04
N PRO A 141 4.33 -19.08 0.26
CA PRO A 141 3.48 -18.33 -0.67
C PRO A 141 3.95 -16.88 -0.88
N TYR A 142 4.09 -16.42 -2.13
CA TYR A 142 4.01 -14.98 -2.44
C TYR A 142 2.55 -14.58 -2.66
N ARG A 143 2.17 -13.43 -2.12
CA ARG A 143 0.84 -12.84 -2.22
C ARG A 143 0.96 -11.36 -2.54
N ALA A 144 0.10 -10.88 -3.44
CA ALA A 144 -0.09 -9.46 -3.68
C ALA A 144 -1.49 -9.04 -3.22
N LEU A 145 -1.56 -8.00 -2.38
CA LEU A 145 -2.78 -7.31 -1.99
C LEU A 145 -2.86 -6.00 -2.77
N TYR A 146 -3.93 -5.79 -3.51
CA TYR A 146 -4.09 -4.64 -4.42
C TYR A 146 -5.42 -3.93 -4.18
N GLY A 147 -5.35 -2.63 -3.92
CA GLY A 147 -6.50 -1.75 -3.77
C GLY A 147 -6.49 -0.64 -4.80
N VAL A 148 -7.66 -0.32 -5.34
CA VAL A 148 -7.91 0.84 -6.20
C VAL A 148 -9.12 1.59 -5.69
N SER A 149 -9.10 2.90 -5.86
CA SER A 149 -10.23 3.72 -5.47
C SER A 149 -11.41 3.59 -6.44
N ASP A 150 -12.63 3.67 -5.88
CA ASP A 150 -13.86 3.90 -6.62
C ASP A 150 -13.90 5.28 -7.31
N ASN A 151 -13.15 6.26 -6.80
CA ASN A 151 -13.03 7.57 -7.42
C ASN A 151 -12.04 7.52 -8.57
N GLN A 152 -12.30 8.32 -9.62
CA GLN A 152 -11.48 8.34 -10.82
C GLN A 152 -10.97 9.73 -11.19
N VAL A 153 -9.82 9.76 -11.87
CA VAL A 153 -9.25 10.90 -12.59
C VAL A 153 -8.95 10.43 -14.00
N ASP A 154 -9.52 11.09 -15.01
CA ASP A 154 -9.33 10.78 -16.42
C ASP A 154 -9.63 9.32 -16.84
N GLY A 155 -10.49 8.64 -16.08
CA GLY A 155 -10.90 7.24 -16.33
C GLY A 155 -10.15 6.22 -15.49
N GLU A 156 -9.08 6.64 -14.81
CA GLU A 156 -8.25 5.79 -13.96
C GLU A 156 -8.54 6.02 -12.48
N ALA A 157 -8.24 5.02 -11.65
CA ALA A 157 -8.42 5.12 -10.20
C ALA A 157 -7.61 6.30 -9.63
N ARG A 158 -8.26 7.15 -8.83
CA ARG A 158 -7.63 8.34 -8.24
C ARG A 158 -6.53 7.97 -7.25
N THR A 159 -6.68 6.86 -6.53
CA THR A 159 -5.62 6.34 -5.66
C THR A 159 -5.56 4.83 -5.76
N ALA A 160 -4.38 4.28 -5.51
CA ALA A 160 -4.14 2.86 -5.49
C ALA A 160 -3.02 2.49 -4.51
N PHE A 161 -3.03 1.24 -4.03
CA PHE A 161 -1.90 0.66 -3.31
C PHE A 161 -1.71 -0.80 -3.69
N ALA A 162 -0.47 -1.27 -3.62
CA ALA A 162 -0.14 -2.68 -3.73
C ALA A 162 0.86 -3.07 -2.64
N ILE A 163 0.69 -4.25 -2.06
CA ILE A 163 1.61 -4.84 -1.09
C ILE A 163 1.92 -6.25 -1.56
N VAL A 164 3.20 -6.59 -1.69
CA VAL A 164 3.67 -7.94 -2.00
C VAL A 164 4.50 -8.45 -0.84
N ARG A 165 4.11 -9.61 -0.29
CA ARG A 165 4.78 -10.28 0.82
C ARG A 165 4.85 -11.78 0.58
N THR A 166 5.77 -12.44 1.28
CA THR A 166 5.94 -13.90 1.20
C THR A 166 6.00 -14.57 2.57
N GLY A 167 5.31 -15.70 2.70
CA GLY A 167 5.45 -16.59 3.86
C GLY A 167 6.55 -17.65 3.69
N GLY A 168 7.24 -17.69 2.55
CA GLY A 168 8.17 -18.76 2.22
C GLY A 168 9.56 -18.64 2.85
N TYR A 169 9.87 -17.50 3.47
CA TYR A 169 11.14 -17.22 4.11
C TYR A 169 10.97 -17.03 5.63
N VAL A 170 12.08 -17.08 6.35
CA VAL A 170 12.20 -16.54 7.71
C VAL A 170 12.69 -15.08 7.63
N ASN A 171 12.69 -14.38 8.76
CA ASN A 171 13.17 -12.99 8.87
C ASN A 171 12.38 -12.04 7.96
N TYR A 172 11.05 -12.13 8.02
CA TYR A 172 10.06 -11.37 7.24
C TYR A 172 10.04 -11.63 5.71
N GLY A 173 11.12 -12.16 5.14
CA GLY A 173 11.20 -12.53 3.74
C GLY A 173 11.30 -11.33 2.79
N PHE A 174 11.17 -11.61 1.49
CA PHE A 174 11.28 -10.59 0.46
C PHE A 174 9.93 -10.03 0.04
N GLY A 175 9.86 -8.72 -0.20
CA GLY A 175 8.64 -8.09 -0.63
C GLY A 175 8.79 -6.61 -0.90
N GLY A 176 7.66 -5.96 -1.07
CA GLY A 176 7.58 -4.53 -1.31
C GLY A 176 6.17 -4.01 -1.22
N PHE A 177 6.04 -2.70 -1.30
CA PHE A 177 4.77 -1.98 -1.26
C PHE A 177 4.90 -0.74 -2.15
N VAL A 178 3.80 -0.35 -2.78
CA VAL A 178 3.65 0.91 -3.50
C VAL A 178 2.29 1.51 -3.17
N TYR A 179 2.20 2.82 -3.09
CA TYR A 179 0.93 3.53 -2.98
C TYR A 179 1.02 4.88 -3.66
N GLU A 180 -0.12 5.37 -4.14
CA GLU A 180 -0.11 6.52 -5.03
C GLU A 180 -1.43 7.28 -5.12
N ARG A 181 -1.30 8.50 -5.65
CA ARG A 181 -2.38 9.33 -6.16
C ARG A 181 -2.17 9.61 -7.64
N ASN A 182 -3.25 9.51 -8.40
CA ASN A 182 -3.42 10.07 -9.73
C ASN A 182 -4.13 11.43 -9.65
N GLY A 183 -3.51 12.45 -10.25
CA GLY A 183 -4.01 13.83 -10.25
C GLY A 183 -3.70 14.62 -8.98
N ALA A 184 -4.38 15.76 -8.82
CA ALA A 184 -4.05 16.76 -7.80
C ALA A 184 -4.70 16.51 -6.42
N VAL A 185 -4.22 17.25 -5.43
CA VAL A 185 -4.89 17.47 -4.14
C VAL A 185 -5.21 18.96 -3.95
N VAL A 186 -6.36 19.24 -3.33
CA VAL A 186 -6.70 20.57 -2.82
C VAL A 186 -7.02 20.44 -1.33
N LEU A 187 -6.25 21.14 -0.50
CA LEU A 187 -6.39 21.15 0.96
C LEU A 187 -7.16 22.41 1.41
N PRO A 188 -7.99 22.35 2.47
CA PRO A 188 -8.59 23.54 3.05
C PRO A 188 -7.54 24.31 3.86
N ASP A 189 -7.73 25.62 3.96
CA ASP A 189 -6.89 26.47 4.82
C ASP A 189 -7.23 26.34 6.34
N SER A 190 -8.31 25.62 6.69
CA SER A 190 -8.83 25.50 8.06
C SER A 190 -9.86 24.38 8.22
N GLY A 191 -10.16 24.02 9.46
CA GLY A 191 -11.20 23.09 9.84
C GLY A 191 -10.70 21.67 10.09
N GLN A 192 -11.63 20.71 10.06
CA GLN A 192 -11.32 19.30 10.31
C GLN A 192 -11.99 18.40 9.26
N ALA A 193 -11.31 17.31 8.92
CA ALA A 193 -11.80 16.26 8.03
C ALA A 193 -11.74 14.91 8.70
N VAL A 194 -12.69 14.03 8.36
CA VAL A 194 -12.66 12.62 8.74
C VAL A 194 -12.79 11.76 7.49
N PHE A 195 -11.94 10.75 7.40
CA PHE A 195 -11.89 9.75 6.36
C PHE A 195 -12.09 8.38 6.98
N SER A 196 -12.87 7.52 6.33
CA SER A 196 -13.13 6.15 6.78
C SER A 196 -13.21 5.18 5.61
N GLY A 197 -12.89 3.93 5.89
CA GLY A 197 -12.86 2.85 4.91
C GLY A 197 -12.30 1.57 5.50
N ASP A 198 -12.09 0.60 4.61
CA ASP A 198 -11.53 -0.70 4.96
C ASP A 198 -10.00 -0.62 5.14
N TYR A 199 -9.48 -1.55 5.93
CA TYR A 199 -8.07 -1.86 6.05
C TYR A 199 -7.85 -3.35 5.82
N ALA A 200 -6.82 -3.70 5.07
CA ALA A 200 -6.38 -5.08 4.94
C ALA A 200 -4.86 -5.17 4.96
N GLY A 201 -4.35 -6.24 5.57
CA GLY A 201 -2.92 -6.45 5.70
C GLY A 201 -2.50 -7.90 5.56
N MET A 202 -1.19 -8.07 5.50
CA MET A 202 -0.51 -9.36 5.50
C MET A 202 0.52 -9.37 6.63
N ARG A 203 0.56 -10.45 7.39
CA ARG A 203 1.52 -10.71 8.45
C ARG A 203 2.55 -11.74 7.97
N VAL A 204 3.81 -11.39 8.09
CA VAL A 204 4.98 -12.27 7.90
C VAL A 204 5.79 -12.27 9.18
N PHE A 205 6.72 -13.21 9.33
CA PHE A 205 7.32 -13.49 10.63
C PHE A 205 8.85 -13.52 10.60
N ASP A 206 9.45 -13.12 11.71
CA ASP A 206 10.84 -13.44 12.03
C ASP A 206 10.92 -14.79 12.76
N ALA A 207 12.06 -15.47 12.62
CA ALA A 207 12.34 -16.78 13.20
C ALA A 207 11.40 -17.95 12.79
N ARG A 208 10.39 -17.70 11.94
CA ARG A 208 9.54 -18.72 11.31
C ARG A 208 9.05 -18.24 9.94
N GLY A 209 8.69 -19.19 9.08
CA GLY A 209 7.89 -18.90 7.89
C GLY A 209 6.39 -18.88 8.20
N GLY A 210 5.62 -18.55 7.18
CA GLY A 210 4.16 -18.46 7.20
C GLY A 210 3.67 -17.08 6.79
N LEU A 211 2.41 -17.03 6.36
CA LEU A 211 1.71 -15.80 6.02
C LEU A 211 0.32 -15.85 6.65
N GLU A 212 -0.12 -14.72 7.19
CA GLU A 212 -1.49 -14.54 7.65
C GLU A 212 -2.05 -13.26 7.05
N PHE A 213 -3.37 -13.16 6.96
CA PHE A 213 -4.07 -11.97 6.51
C PHE A 213 -4.73 -11.27 7.69
N THR A 214 -4.83 -9.94 7.63
CA THR A 214 -5.65 -9.15 8.56
C THR A 214 -6.66 -8.30 7.81
N ARG A 215 -7.80 -8.07 8.46
CA ARG A 215 -8.81 -7.12 8.01
C ARG A 215 -9.29 -6.30 9.19
N ALA A 216 -9.57 -5.02 8.96
CA ALA A 216 -10.06 -4.11 9.97
C ALA A 216 -10.89 -2.99 9.35
N ASP A 217 -11.51 -2.19 10.21
CA ASP A 217 -12.01 -0.87 9.85
C ASP A 217 -10.94 0.17 10.19
N MET A 218 -10.84 1.23 9.39
CA MET A 218 -9.91 2.33 9.65
C MET A 218 -10.58 3.68 9.54
N GLN A 219 -10.18 4.58 10.43
CA GLN A 219 -10.60 5.98 10.42
C GLN A 219 -9.40 6.88 10.68
N VAL A 220 -9.28 7.93 9.88
CA VAL A 220 -8.29 9.00 10.05
C VAL A 220 -9.03 10.33 10.10
N ALA A 221 -8.64 11.22 11.00
CA ALA A 221 -9.10 12.58 11.02
C ALA A 221 -7.91 13.54 11.01
N ILE A 222 -8.06 14.63 10.27
CA ILE A 222 -7.06 15.66 10.09
C ILE A 222 -7.63 16.97 10.61
N ASP A 223 -6.86 17.67 11.43
CA ASP A 223 -7.09 19.03 11.85
C ASP A 223 -6.13 19.96 11.11
N PHE A 224 -6.67 20.82 10.25
CA PHE A 224 -5.91 21.77 9.43
C PHE A 224 -5.64 23.10 10.15
N ASP A 225 -6.19 23.29 11.36
CA ASP A 225 -6.00 24.51 12.15
C ASP A 225 -4.91 24.32 13.23
N ASP A 226 -4.87 23.14 13.85
CA ASP A 226 -4.03 22.85 15.02
C ASP A 226 -2.98 21.79 14.71
N PHE A 227 -1.77 21.90 15.26
CA PHE A 227 -1.31 22.68 16.43
C PHE A 227 -0.82 24.11 16.17
N ASN A 228 -1.15 24.76 15.04
CA ASN A 228 -0.58 26.03 14.55
C ASN A 228 0.90 25.95 14.11
N THR A 229 1.61 24.89 14.47
CA THR A 229 2.97 24.58 14.00
C THR A 229 2.99 23.58 12.85
N ASN A 230 1.93 22.78 12.75
CA ASN A 230 1.72 21.68 11.82
C ASN A 230 0.26 21.23 11.95
N ASP A 231 -0.27 20.53 10.95
CA ASP A 231 -1.60 19.90 11.03
C ASP A 231 -1.56 18.66 11.93
N ALA A 232 -2.65 18.39 12.66
CA ALA A 232 -2.75 17.22 13.53
C ALA A 232 -3.45 16.07 12.83
N VAL A 233 -2.80 14.91 12.81
CA VAL A 233 -3.35 13.67 12.27
C VAL A 233 -3.65 12.72 13.42
N GLN A 234 -4.90 12.29 13.54
CA GLN A 234 -5.32 11.22 14.43
C GLN A 234 -5.94 10.09 13.63
N GLY A 235 -5.88 8.87 14.17
CA GLY A 235 -6.46 7.73 13.50
C GLY A 235 -6.52 6.51 14.38
N ARG A 236 -7.28 5.52 13.90
CA ARG A 236 -7.40 4.21 14.53
C ARG A 236 -7.66 3.11 13.52
N ILE A 237 -7.16 1.92 13.84
CA ILE A 237 -7.44 0.65 13.17
C ILE A 237 -8.16 -0.22 14.21
N PHE A 238 -9.37 -0.67 13.91
CA PHE A 238 -10.25 -1.31 14.89
C PHE A 238 -11.09 -2.43 14.27
N ASN A 239 -11.77 -3.21 15.11
CA ASN A 239 -12.51 -4.42 14.66
C ASN A 239 -11.63 -5.40 13.87
N ARG A 240 -10.36 -5.51 14.28
CA ARG A 240 -9.36 -6.33 13.60
C ARG A 240 -9.70 -7.82 13.71
N VAL A 241 -9.55 -8.53 12.59
CA VAL A 241 -9.64 -9.99 12.48
C VAL A 241 -8.45 -10.52 11.69
N ALA A 242 -8.03 -11.75 11.99
CA ALA A 242 -6.97 -12.43 11.27
C ALA A 242 -7.45 -13.73 10.61
N PHE A 243 -6.78 -14.09 9.52
CA PHE A 243 -6.97 -15.31 8.77
C PHE A 243 -5.64 -15.98 8.48
N ASP A 244 -5.62 -17.31 8.41
CA ASP A 244 -4.47 -18.07 7.95
C ASP A 244 -4.29 -17.93 6.41
N GLU A 245 -3.22 -18.52 5.88
CA GLU A 245 -2.84 -18.42 4.46
C GLU A 245 -3.91 -18.97 3.48
N VAL A 246 -4.88 -19.75 3.95
CA VAL A 246 -5.99 -20.30 3.17
C VAL A 246 -7.34 -19.65 3.52
N GLY A 247 -7.34 -18.55 4.28
CA GLY A 247 -8.55 -17.78 4.61
C GLY A 247 -9.35 -18.33 5.80
N GLY A 248 -8.82 -19.31 6.54
CA GLY A 248 -9.39 -19.80 7.78
C GLY A 248 -9.25 -18.78 8.89
N THR A 249 -10.29 -18.54 9.70
CA THR A 249 -10.23 -17.56 10.80
C THR A 249 -9.23 -17.97 11.87
N VAL A 250 -8.34 -17.05 12.26
CA VAL A 250 -7.44 -17.22 13.41
C VAL A 250 -8.18 -16.81 14.69
N PRO A 251 -8.27 -17.69 15.71
CA PRO A 251 -8.89 -17.35 17.00
C PRO A 251 -8.13 -16.24 17.72
N LEU A 252 -8.88 -15.32 18.35
CA LEU A 252 -8.32 -14.18 19.08
C LEU A 252 -8.66 -14.21 20.58
N GLY A 253 -7.74 -13.71 21.40
CA GLY A 253 -8.02 -13.28 22.78
C GLY A 253 -8.06 -14.36 23.86
N GLY A 254 -7.68 -15.60 23.56
CA GLY A 254 -7.38 -16.64 24.55
C GLY A 254 -5.93 -16.69 25.01
N GLU A 255 -5.63 -17.49 26.03
CA GLU A 255 -4.25 -17.82 26.44
C GLU A 255 -3.50 -18.46 25.27
N ASP A 256 -2.29 -18.00 24.99
CA ASP A 256 -1.47 -18.38 23.82
C ASP A 256 -2.21 -18.21 22.47
N GLN A 257 -3.12 -17.26 22.37
CA GLN A 257 -3.79 -16.89 21.12
C GLN A 257 -3.35 -15.50 20.66
N LEU A 258 -3.51 -15.26 19.37
CA LEU A 258 -3.27 -13.95 18.79
C LEU A 258 -4.17 -12.90 19.46
N VAL A 259 -3.62 -11.72 19.72
CA VAL A 259 -4.38 -10.55 20.16
C VAL A 259 -4.26 -9.49 19.07
N LEU A 260 -5.37 -8.86 18.72
CA LEU A 260 -5.42 -7.74 17.76
C LEU A 260 -6.20 -6.59 18.40
N PRO A 261 -5.59 -5.87 19.36
CA PRO A 261 -6.23 -4.71 19.95
C PRO A 261 -6.37 -3.58 18.91
N ASP A 262 -7.18 -2.58 19.25
CA ASP A 262 -7.27 -1.35 18.48
C ASP A 262 -5.90 -0.68 18.44
N VAL A 263 -5.49 -0.27 17.25
CA VAL A 263 -4.23 0.44 17.01
C VAL A 263 -4.54 1.92 16.87
N LEU A 264 -3.79 2.77 17.56
CA LEU A 264 -4.02 4.21 17.63
C LEU A 264 -2.82 4.97 17.08
N PHE A 265 -3.10 6.07 16.38
CA PHE A 265 -2.07 6.97 15.88
C PHE A 265 -1.52 7.80 17.03
N ASN A 266 -0.20 7.96 17.07
CA ASN A 266 0.46 8.85 18.01
C ASN A 266 0.38 10.27 17.44
N ILE A 267 -0.38 11.14 18.12
CA ILE A 267 -0.56 12.54 17.70
C ILE A 267 0.65 13.34 18.17
N GLU A 268 1.38 13.94 17.24
CA GLU A 268 2.56 14.76 17.52
C GLU A 268 2.33 16.23 17.18
N ALA A 269 2.74 17.13 18.09
CA ALA A 269 2.71 18.58 17.91
C ALA A 269 4.10 19.12 17.63
N GLY A 270 4.21 20.15 16.80
CA GLY A 270 5.48 20.74 16.37
C GLY A 270 5.94 20.14 15.05
N GLY A 271 7.25 20.17 14.78
CA GLY A 271 7.80 19.52 13.60
C GLY A 271 7.36 18.05 13.45
N GLY A 272 7.18 17.37 14.58
CA GLY A 272 6.84 15.96 14.82
C GLY A 272 5.73 15.29 13.98
N GLY A 273 4.86 16.04 13.31
CA GLY A 273 3.68 15.50 12.65
C GLY A 273 3.22 16.36 11.48
N GLY A 274 2.35 15.82 10.64
CA GLY A 274 1.41 16.64 9.89
C GLY A 274 1.31 16.34 8.41
N LEU A 275 0.61 17.25 7.75
CA LEU A 275 0.25 17.19 6.34
C LEU A 275 1.18 18.10 5.55
N THR A 276 1.77 17.59 4.47
CA THR A 276 2.52 18.42 3.53
C THR A 276 1.58 19.19 2.60
N GLU A 277 2.08 20.25 1.97
CA GLU A 277 1.35 20.96 0.91
C GLU A 277 0.96 20.01 -0.24
N ALA A 278 1.81 19.02 -0.55
CA ALA A 278 1.55 17.99 -1.56
C ALA A 278 0.55 16.92 -1.12
N GLY A 279 0.05 16.96 0.12
CA GLY A 279 -0.97 16.05 0.63
C GLY A 279 -0.42 14.79 1.30
N GLU A 280 0.86 14.73 1.66
CA GLU A 280 1.46 13.57 2.31
C GLU A 280 1.33 13.63 3.83
N ILE A 281 1.10 12.47 4.45
CA ILE A 281 1.11 12.29 5.90
C ILE A 281 1.99 11.09 6.27
N SER A 282 2.69 11.20 7.39
CA SER A 282 3.33 10.06 8.04
C SER A 282 3.37 10.24 9.55
N GLY A 283 3.67 9.17 10.26
CA GLY A 283 3.84 9.19 11.71
C GLY A 283 3.95 7.81 12.29
N THR A 284 3.81 7.73 13.61
CA THR A 284 3.87 6.48 14.35
C THR A 284 2.50 6.08 14.90
N LEU A 285 2.36 4.79 15.18
CA LEU A 285 1.15 4.23 15.75
C LEU A 285 1.49 3.10 16.71
N SER A 286 0.62 2.85 17.68
CA SER A 286 0.83 1.80 18.66
C SER A 286 -0.49 1.19 19.13
N SER A 287 -0.41 -0.01 19.66
CA SER A 287 -1.51 -0.67 20.36
C SER A 287 -1.06 -1.12 21.74
N ASN A 288 -2.01 -1.27 22.66
CA ASN A 288 -1.72 -1.63 24.04
C ASN A 288 -2.60 -2.79 24.50
N VAL A 289 -2.01 -3.66 25.32
CA VAL A 289 -2.72 -4.73 26.03
C VAL A 289 -2.58 -4.54 27.53
N LEU A 290 -3.45 -5.20 28.31
CA LEU A 290 -3.30 -5.24 29.76
C LEU A 290 -2.48 -6.47 30.15
N SER A 291 -1.43 -6.25 30.93
CA SER A 291 -0.64 -7.33 31.51
C SER A 291 -1.41 -8.06 32.62
N GLU A 292 -0.86 -9.19 33.08
CA GLU A 292 -1.45 -9.96 34.20
C GLU A 292 -1.64 -9.13 35.48
N THR A 293 -0.84 -8.07 35.66
CA THR A 293 -0.91 -7.16 36.81
C THR A 293 -1.90 -6.01 36.61
N GLY A 294 -2.50 -5.90 35.42
CA GLY A 294 -3.41 -4.82 35.02
C GLY A 294 -2.69 -3.55 34.57
N ALA A 295 -1.38 -3.60 34.32
CA ALA A 295 -0.66 -2.49 33.70
C ALA A 295 -0.89 -2.47 32.18
N LEU A 296 -0.96 -1.27 31.58
CA LEU A 296 -0.93 -1.15 30.12
C LEU A 296 0.50 -1.37 29.64
N GLU A 297 0.64 -2.25 28.66
CA GLU A 297 1.89 -2.56 27.98
C GLU A 297 1.68 -2.39 26.48
N THR A 298 2.64 -1.73 25.83
CA THR A 298 2.66 -1.64 24.37
C THR A 298 2.77 -3.04 23.78
N TYR A 299 1.90 -3.34 22.82
CA TYR A 299 1.83 -4.65 22.17
C TYR A 299 2.36 -4.59 20.73
N GLU A 300 1.89 -3.62 19.96
CA GLU A 300 2.37 -3.35 18.61
C GLU A 300 2.87 -1.90 18.53
N GLU A 301 3.94 -1.68 17.78
CA GLU A 301 4.41 -0.36 17.37
C GLU A 301 4.70 -0.36 15.87
N GLY A 302 4.60 0.80 15.24
CA GLY A 302 4.78 0.90 13.80
C GLY A 302 4.73 2.30 13.24
N THR A 303 4.77 2.37 11.92
CA THR A 303 4.68 3.61 11.13
C THR A 303 3.51 3.56 10.16
N TYR A 304 2.97 4.72 9.85
CA TYR A 304 2.03 4.89 8.74
C TYR A 304 2.57 5.91 7.75
N TYR A 305 2.13 5.76 6.51
CA TYR A 305 2.38 6.66 5.40
C TYR A 305 1.09 6.82 4.60
N GLY A 306 0.81 8.00 4.07
CA GLY A 306 -0.37 8.20 3.23
C GLY A 306 -0.32 9.46 2.37
N ILE A 307 -1.17 9.48 1.34
CA ILE A 307 -1.32 10.59 0.39
C ILE A 307 -2.81 10.92 0.27
N LEU A 308 -3.16 12.19 0.48
CA LEU A 308 -4.48 12.72 0.16
C LEU A 308 -4.63 13.00 -1.32
N ALA A 309 -5.83 12.76 -1.85
CA ALA A 309 -6.15 12.96 -3.25
C ALA A 309 -7.51 13.63 -3.46
N GLY A 310 -7.59 14.42 -4.53
CA GLY A 310 -8.81 15.16 -4.91
C GLY A 310 -9.01 16.45 -4.11
N ASP A 311 -10.17 17.07 -4.32
CA ASP A 311 -10.53 18.31 -3.65
C ASP A 311 -11.17 18.02 -2.29
N THR A 312 -10.44 18.26 -1.21
CA THR A 312 -10.92 18.02 0.16
C THR A 312 -11.83 19.14 0.69
N THR A 313 -12.06 20.17 -0.12
CA THR A 313 -12.90 21.35 0.18
C THR A 313 -14.26 21.31 -0.51
N ALA A 314 -14.41 20.47 -1.54
CA ALA A 314 -15.62 20.36 -2.35
C ALA A 314 -15.83 18.94 -2.90
N GLY A 315 -16.80 18.76 -3.81
CA GLY A 315 -17.00 17.49 -4.52
C GLY A 315 -17.31 16.30 -3.61
N ASP A 316 -16.59 15.20 -3.83
CA ASP A 316 -16.63 13.99 -2.99
C ASP A 316 -15.86 14.16 -1.65
N GLY A 317 -15.19 15.30 -1.46
CA GLY A 317 -14.48 15.64 -0.24
C GLY A 317 -13.08 15.02 -0.13
N GLY A 318 -12.59 14.43 -1.22
CA GLY A 318 -11.28 13.81 -1.32
C GLY A 318 -11.22 12.42 -0.68
N GLU A 319 -10.04 11.82 -0.78
CA GLU A 319 -9.73 10.50 -0.23
C GLU A 319 -8.28 10.44 0.25
N LEU A 320 -7.96 9.39 0.99
CA LEU A 320 -6.64 9.16 1.57
C LEU A 320 -6.26 7.70 1.34
N VAL A 321 -5.15 7.47 0.65
CA VAL A 321 -4.54 6.14 0.48
C VAL A 321 -3.29 6.04 1.33
N GLY A 322 -2.91 4.83 1.74
CA GLY A 322 -1.65 4.66 2.44
C GLY A 322 -1.36 3.25 2.91
N ILE A 323 -0.27 3.16 3.67
CA ILE A 323 0.32 1.93 4.18
C ILE A 323 0.58 2.09 5.68
N VAL A 324 0.39 0.99 6.42
CA VAL A 324 0.78 0.81 7.82
C VAL A 324 1.74 -0.37 7.90
N VAL A 325 2.85 -0.20 8.62
CA VAL A 325 3.77 -1.29 8.98
C VAL A 325 3.82 -1.38 10.50
N LEU A 326 3.44 -2.53 11.05
CA LEU A 326 3.37 -2.82 12.47
C LEU A 326 4.26 -4.01 12.81
N GLU A 327 4.98 -3.94 13.94
CA GLU A 327 5.70 -5.08 14.50
C GLU A 327 5.22 -5.41 15.92
N SER A 328 5.19 -6.71 16.24
CA SER A 328 4.86 -7.22 17.57
C SER A 328 5.44 -8.61 17.79
N ASP A 329 5.61 -8.99 19.06
CA ASP A 329 5.83 -10.39 19.42
C ASP A 329 4.56 -11.21 19.16
N ASP A 330 4.70 -12.39 18.56
CA ASP A 330 3.59 -13.32 18.35
C ASP A 330 3.34 -14.12 19.64
N PRO A 331 2.22 -13.90 20.36
CA PRO A 331 1.98 -14.55 21.66
C PRO A 331 1.81 -16.07 21.56
N ARG A 332 1.67 -16.62 20.34
CA ARG A 332 1.53 -18.07 20.11
C ARG A 332 2.88 -18.78 20.11
N TYR A 333 3.98 -18.06 19.95
CA TYR A 333 5.32 -18.64 19.75
C TYR A 333 6.41 -17.83 20.45
N ASP A 334 7.22 -18.50 21.27
CA ASP A 334 8.37 -17.87 21.93
C ASP A 334 9.46 -17.48 20.92
N GLY A 335 9.93 -16.23 21.01
CA GLY A 335 11.01 -15.69 20.18
C GLY A 335 10.64 -15.44 18.71
N VAL A 336 9.34 -15.30 18.40
CA VAL A 336 8.84 -14.98 17.06
C VAL A 336 8.23 -13.59 17.08
N THR A 337 8.66 -12.73 16.17
CA THR A 337 7.99 -11.46 15.90
C THR A 337 7.19 -11.56 14.61
N ALA A 338 6.10 -10.82 14.52
CA ALA A 338 5.28 -10.66 13.34
C ALA A 338 5.38 -9.21 12.85
N GLN A 339 5.54 -9.05 11.54
CA GLN A 339 5.40 -7.77 10.85
C GLN A 339 4.11 -7.80 10.03
N GLU A 340 3.19 -6.90 10.35
CA GLU A 340 1.95 -6.66 9.59
C GLU A 340 2.16 -5.46 8.66
N THR A 341 2.05 -5.69 7.36
CA THR A 341 1.99 -4.61 6.36
C THR A 341 0.57 -4.55 5.82
N GLY A 342 -0.13 -3.44 6.01
CA GLY A 342 -1.49 -3.28 5.52
C GLY A 342 -1.70 -1.96 4.80
N GLY A 343 -2.61 -2.00 3.83
CA GLY A 343 -3.00 -0.88 3.00
C GLY A 343 -4.43 -0.47 3.25
N PHE A 344 -4.73 0.77 2.91
CA PHE A 344 -6.05 1.36 3.08
C PHE A 344 -6.33 2.39 1.97
N ILE A 345 -7.62 2.54 1.67
CA ILE A 345 -8.18 3.67 0.94
C ILE A 345 -9.38 4.17 1.75
N LEU A 346 -9.31 5.40 2.24
CA LEU A 346 -10.30 6.01 3.10
C LEU A 346 -10.98 7.18 2.38
N TYR A 347 -12.29 7.18 2.41
CA TYR A 347 -13.11 8.20 1.75
C TYR A 347 -13.58 9.22 2.76
N ARG A 348 -13.82 10.46 2.31
CA ARG A 348 -14.39 11.51 3.17
C ARG A 348 -15.74 11.07 3.73
N GLY A 349 -15.92 11.23 5.04
CA GLY A 349 -17.15 10.87 5.74
C GLY A 349 -16.89 9.93 6.91
N ALA A 350 -17.82 9.92 7.87
CA ALA A 350 -17.70 9.14 9.10
C ALA A 350 -18.26 7.71 9.00
N THR A 351 -18.95 7.40 7.90
CA THR A 351 -19.63 6.12 7.64
C THR A 351 -19.63 5.85 6.14
N ASN A 352 -18.46 5.50 5.61
CA ASN A 352 -18.38 4.90 4.29
C ASN A 352 -18.46 3.39 4.40
#